data_AF-A0A928MRC3-F1
#
_entry.id   AF-A0A928MRC3-F1
#
_cell.length_a   1.000
_cell.length_b   1.000
_cell.length_c   1.000
_cell.angle_alpha   90.00
_cell.angle_beta   90.00
_cell.angle_gamma   90.00
#
_symmetry.space_group_name_H-M   'P 1'
#
loop_
_entity.id
_entity.type
_entity.pdbx_description
1 polymer ?
#
loop_
_entity_poly.entity_id
_entity_poly.type
_entity_poly.pdbx_seq_one_letter_code
_entity_poly.pdbx_strand_id
1 'polypeptide(L)'
;MILLRDIRLAPGEKETRLRQKAARALKLRPEALGEIKILKKSLDARKKTDIHWLYTLALTVPDEASALARCRSAAPYTPFSYEIPAARSALPPVVVGFGPAGMFAALLLARAGLRPVVLERGDDADTRRAAVEAFWQGGPLDSESNVQFGEGGAGAFSDGKLATGTHDSRIPFVLETFHAFGAPECVTYDARPHVGTDVLHRVVKAMRREIIALGGTVRFRSRLTGIETESGALCAVTAQTPEGISTIPCRELVLAIGHSARDTFAYLHARGIPMERKPFAMGVRIEHK
;
A
#
# COMPACT_ATOMS: atom_id res chain seq x y z
N MET A 1 17.43 -8.74 -18.67
CA MET A 1 16.27 -8.18 -19.38
C MET A 1 16.62 -6.76 -19.82
N ILE A 2 15.93 -6.23 -20.82
CA ILE A 2 16.00 -4.81 -21.16
C ILE A 2 14.69 -4.11 -20.81
N LEU A 3 14.76 -2.82 -20.51
CA LEU A 3 13.62 -1.93 -20.47
C LEU A 3 13.54 -1.18 -21.78
N LEU A 4 12.34 -1.06 -22.36
CA LEU A 4 12.07 -0.32 -23.59
C LEU A 4 11.01 0.75 -23.34
N ARG A 5 11.37 2.02 -23.54
CA ARG A 5 10.48 3.18 -23.32
C ARG A 5 9.74 3.59 -24.59
N ASP A 6 8.74 4.45 -24.40
CA ASP A 6 8.05 5.22 -25.43
C ASP A 6 7.35 4.38 -26.51
N ILE A 7 6.88 3.19 -26.15
CA ILE A 7 6.05 2.39 -27.05
C ILE A 7 4.64 2.99 -27.07
N ARG A 8 4.22 3.45 -28.25
CA ARG A 8 2.97 4.20 -28.43
C ARG A 8 1.82 3.30 -28.89
N LEU A 9 0.67 3.41 -28.23
CA LEU A 9 -0.61 2.94 -28.73
C LEU A 9 -1.59 4.11 -28.84
N ALA A 10 -2.31 4.19 -29.95
CA ALA A 10 -3.42 5.12 -30.09
C ALA A 10 -4.57 4.69 -29.16
N PRO A 11 -5.45 5.63 -28.74
CA PRO A 11 -6.67 5.28 -28.01
C PRO A 11 -7.48 4.22 -28.77
N GLY A 12 -7.87 3.15 -28.08
CA GLY A 12 -8.61 2.02 -28.66
C GLY A 12 -7.74 0.90 -29.26
N GLU A 13 -6.43 1.10 -29.46
CA GLU A 13 -5.53 -0.02 -29.80
C GLU A 13 -5.39 -0.99 -28.62
N LYS A 14 -5.44 -2.30 -28.90
CA LYS A 14 -5.27 -3.35 -27.88
C LYS A 14 -3.80 -3.54 -27.51
N GLU A 15 -3.54 -3.86 -26.24
CA GLU A 15 -2.18 -4.11 -25.71
C GLU A 15 -1.49 -5.33 -26.35
N THR A 16 -2.24 -6.22 -27.02
CA THR A 16 -1.67 -7.30 -27.84
C THR A 16 -0.75 -6.81 -28.96
N ARG A 17 -0.87 -5.53 -29.36
CA ARG A 17 0.00 -4.87 -30.34
C ARG A 17 1.37 -4.48 -29.77
N LEU A 18 1.56 -4.48 -28.45
CA LEU A 18 2.82 -4.07 -27.81
C LEU A 18 3.99 -4.92 -28.29
N ARG A 19 3.81 -6.25 -28.39
CA ARG A 19 4.84 -7.16 -28.89
C ARG A 19 5.33 -6.78 -30.29
N GLN A 20 4.41 -6.51 -31.21
CA GLN A 20 4.73 -6.12 -32.58
C GLN A 20 5.46 -4.78 -32.63
N LYS A 21 5.00 -3.79 -31.85
CA LYS A 21 5.63 -2.46 -31.80
C LYS A 21 7.02 -2.50 -31.15
N ALA A 22 7.19 -3.28 -30.07
CA ALA A 22 8.48 -3.49 -29.42
C ALA A 22 9.47 -4.19 -30.37
N ALA A 23 9.05 -5.26 -31.05
CA ALA A 23 9.89 -5.98 -32.00
C ALA A 23 10.36 -5.07 -33.14
N ARG A 24 9.45 -4.26 -33.69
CA ARG A 24 9.79 -3.26 -34.72
C ARG A 24 10.79 -2.23 -34.20
N ALA A 25 10.61 -1.72 -32.98
CA ALA A 25 11.54 -0.75 -32.39
C ALA A 25 12.95 -1.34 -32.16
N LEU A 26 13.02 -2.65 -31.87
CA LEU A 26 14.27 -3.38 -31.68
C LEU A 26 14.86 -3.98 -32.96
N LYS A 27 14.16 -3.85 -34.11
CA LYS A 27 14.50 -4.51 -35.39
C LYS A 27 14.63 -6.05 -35.24
N LEU A 28 13.75 -6.64 -34.44
CA LEU A 28 13.65 -8.07 -34.22
C LEU A 28 12.32 -8.60 -34.78
N ARG A 29 12.26 -9.92 -34.99
CA ARG A 29 10.98 -10.60 -35.26
C ARG A 29 10.17 -10.70 -33.95
N PRO A 30 8.83 -10.56 -33.97
CA PRO A 30 8.00 -10.67 -32.77
C PRO A 30 8.18 -11.96 -31.97
N GLU A 31 8.50 -13.06 -32.65
CA GLU A 31 8.72 -14.40 -32.09
C GLU A 31 10.07 -14.52 -31.37
N ALA A 32 11.01 -13.63 -31.69
CA ALA A 32 12.31 -13.59 -31.02
C ALA A 32 12.24 -12.93 -29.63
N LEU A 33 11.17 -12.18 -29.33
CA LEU A 33 10.97 -11.61 -28.00
C LEU A 33 10.49 -12.71 -27.04
N GLY A 34 11.10 -12.78 -25.86
CA GLY A 34 10.64 -13.65 -24.77
C GLY A 34 9.48 -13.02 -24.01
N GLU A 35 9.55 -13.07 -22.68
CA GLU A 35 8.58 -12.44 -21.79
C GLU A 35 8.47 -10.92 -22.01
N ILE A 36 7.25 -10.40 -21.91
CA ILE A 36 6.94 -8.96 -21.96
C ILE A 36 6.14 -8.61 -20.73
N LYS A 37 6.69 -7.75 -19.87
CA LYS A 37 5.98 -7.17 -18.71
C LYS A 37 5.79 -5.67 -18.93
N ILE A 38 4.59 -5.17 -18.71
CA ILE A 38 4.34 -3.72 -18.72
C ILE A 38 4.86 -3.16 -17.39
N LEU A 39 5.79 -2.21 -17.47
CA LEU A 39 6.34 -1.52 -16.29
C LEU A 39 5.66 -0.18 -16.02
N LYS A 40 5.17 0.47 -17.08
CA LYS A 40 4.48 1.74 -16.98
C LYS A 40 3.51 1.93 -18.15
N LYS A 41 2.33 2.48 -17.86
CA LYS A 41 1.34 2.97 -18.82
C LYS A 41 0.91 4.38 -18.42
N SER A 42 1.04 5.32 -19.34
CA SER A 42 0.62 6.72 -19.11
C SER A 42 -0.01 7.31 -20.36
N LEU A 43 -0.95 8.24 -20.19
CA LEU A 43 -1.54 8.98 -21.29
C LEU A 43 -0.72 10.24 -21.59
N ASP A 44 -0.23 10.39 -22.81
CA ASP A 44 0.24 11.68 -23.31
C ASP A 44 -0.93 12.38 -24.00
N ALA A 45 -1.45 13.42 -23.35
CA ALA A 45 -2.53 14.26 -23.85
C ALA A 45 -2.10 15.73 -24.00
N ARG A 46 -0.78 16.02 -24.06
CA ARG A 46 -0.26 17.39 -24.16
C ARG A 46 -0.66 18.06 -25.48
N LYS A 47 -0.75 17.28 -26.56
CA LYS A 47 -1.23 17.71 -27.87
C LYS A 47 -2.61 17.12 -28.13
N LYS A 48 -3.65 17.96 -28.19
CA LYS A 48 -5.05 17.52 -28.38
C LYS A 48 -5.28 16.70 -29.65
N THR A 49 -4.47 16.91 -30.69
CA THR A 49 -4.54 16.21 -31.98
C THR A 49 -3.68 14.93 -32.04
N ASP A 50 -2.87 14.66 -31.01
CA ASP A 50 -1.91 13.53 -30.98
C ASP A 50 -1.91 12.88 -29.59
N ILE A 51 -3.09 12.40 -29.18
CA ILE A 51 -3.28 11.72 -27.90
C ILE A 51 -2.86 10.26 -28.06
N HIS A 52 -1.98 9.77 -27.19
CA HIS A 52 -1.51 8.39 -27.22
C HIS A 52 -1.17 7.85 -25.84
N TRP A 53 -1.32 6.54 -25.68
CA TRP A 53 -0.79 5.81 -24.54
C TRP A 53 0.69 5.54 -24.75
N LEU A 54 1.49 5.85 -23.73
CA LEU A 54 2.91 5.57 -23.64
C LEU A 54 3.14 4.39 -22.71
N TYR A 55 3.84 3.38 -23.22
CA TYR A 55 4.21 2.18 -22.50
C TYR A 55 5.72 2.11 -22.28
N THR A 56 6.11 1.68 -21.09
CA THR A 56 7.45 1.19 -20.79
C THR A 56 7.35 -0.31 -20.52
N LEU A 57 8.18 -1.11 -21.19
CA LEU A 57 8.13 -2.56 -21.15
C LEU A 57 9.44 -3.13 -20.60
N ALA A 58 9.38 -4.19 -19.81
CA ALA A 58 10.50 -5.10 -19.60
C ALA A 58 10.39 -6.24 -20.60
N LEU A 59 11.50 -6.55 -21.27
CA LEU A 59 11.55 -7.52 -22.35
C LEU A 59 12.73 -8.46 -22.15
N THR A 60 12.50 -9.76 -22.36
CA THR A 60 13.56 -10.73 -22.60
C THR A 60 13.87 -10.77 -24.09
N VAL A 61 15.14 -10.63 -24.46
CA VAL A 61 15.61 -10.57 -25.85
C VAL A 61 16.80 -11.52 -26.03
N PRO A 62 17.05 -12.04 -27.25
CA PRO A 62 18.10 -13.02 -27.49
C PRO A 62 19.51 -12.43 -27.35
N ASP A 63 19.66 -11.14 -27.62
CA ASP A 63 20.94 -10.41 -27.52
C ASP A 63 20.67 -9.02 -26.94
N GLU A 64 20.91 -8.87 -25.64
CA GLU A 64 20.70 -7.61 -24.92
C GLU A 64 21.66 -6.52 -25.39
N ALA A 65 22.94 -6.84 -25.61
CA ALA A 65 23.96 -5.88 -26.02
C ALA A 65 23.61 -5.24 -27.37
N SER A 66 23.19 -6.07 -28.33
CA SER A 66 22.72 -5.62 -29.64
C SER A 66 21.45 -4.77 -29.55
N ALA A 67 20.48 -5.16 -28.72
CA ALA A 67 19.25 -4.38 -28.51
C ALA A 67 19.54 -2.99 -27.92
N LEU A 68 20.42 -2.92 -26.92
CA LEU A 68 20.85 -1.68 -26.26
C LEU A 68 21.63 -0.76 -27.22
N ALA A 69 22.49 -1.32 -28.06
CA ALA A 69 23.25 -0.54 -29.04
C ALA A 69 22.37 0.03 -30.17
N ARG A 70 21.30 -0.69 -30.56
CA ARG A 70 20.46 -0.36 -31.72
C ARG A 70 19.29 0.57 -31.39
N CYS A 71 18.80 0.60 -30.15
CA CYS A 71 17.60 1.33 -29.76
C CYS A 71 17.88 2.30 -28.62
N ARG A 72 17.81 3.61 -28.89
CA ARG A 72 18.05 4.66 -27.88
C ARG A 72 17.04 4.65 -26.72
N SER A 73 15.84 4.11 -26.96
CA SER A 73 14.80 3.98 -25.93
C SER A 73 14.96 2.71 -25.08
N ALA A 74 15.94 1.85 -25.39
CA ALA A 74 16.28 0.68 -24.60
C ALA A 74 17.31 1.03 -23.50
N ALA A 75 17.20 0.38 -22.35
CA ALA A 75 18.15 0.48 -21.25
C ALA A 75 18.26 -0.88 -20.52
N PRO A 76 19.38 -1.15 -19.81
CA PRO A 76 19.45 -2.31 -18.93
C PRO A 76 18.32 -2.30 -17.91
N TYR A 77 17.78 -3.48 -17.59
CA TYR A 77 16.72 -3.61 -16.60
C TYR A 77 16.90 -4.82 -15.73
N THR A 78 16.91 -4.56 -14.42
CA THR A 78 16.88 -5.57 -13.38
C THR A 78 15.56 -5.43 -12.64
N PRO A 79 14.70 -6.46 -12.62
CA PRO A 79 13.49 -6.46 -11.82
C PRO A 79 13.80 -6.13 -10.36
N PHE A 80 13.02 -5.22 -9.77
CA PHE A 80 13.13 -4.93 -8.35
C PHE A 80 12.68 -6.14 -7.54
N SER A 81 13.50 -6.57 -6.59
CA SER A 81 13.16 -7.58 -5.60
C SER A 81 13.28 -6.97 -4.21
N TYR A 82 12.25 -7.12 -3.40
CA TYR A 82 12.30 -6.72 -2.00
C TYR A 82 12.62 -7.92 -1.13
N GLU A 83 13.82 -7.94 -0.57
CA GLU A 83 14.24 -8.96 0.39
C GLU A 83 13.77 -8.58 1.79
N ILE A 84 12.95 -9.44 2.38
CA ILE A 84 12.50 -9.27 3.77
C ILE A 84 13.68 -9.61 4.67
N PRO A 85 14.16 -8.68 5.52
CA PRO A 85 15.29 -8.96 6.40
C PRO A 85 14.98 -10.10 7.37
N ALA A 86 15.95 -10.98 7.58
CA ALA A 86 15.88 -11.93 8.68
C ALA A 86 15.94 -11.18 10.01
N ALA A 87 14.97 -11.42 10.88
CA ALA A 87 14.88 -10.78 12.19
C ALA A 87 14.46 -11.81 13.24
N ARG A 88 14.82 -11.53 14.50
CA ARG A 88 14.38 -12.29 15.67
C ARG A 88 13.94 -11.30 16.73
N SER A 89 12.82 -11.58 17.38
CA SER A 89 12.43 -10.92 18.62
C SER A 89 12.10 -11.97 19.67
N ALA A 90 12.39 -11.63 20.93
CA ALA A 90 12.05 -12.45 22.08
C ALA A 90 10.54 -12.42 22.38
N LEU A 91 9.85 -11.35 21.99
CA LEU A 91 8.42 -11.17 22.15
C LEU A 91 7.77 -10.81 20.81
N PRO A 92 6.49 -11.14 20.60
CA PRO A 92 5.75 -10.63 19.45
C PRO A 92 5.82 -9.10 19.37
N PRO A 93 6.27 -8.52 18.23
CA PRO A 93 6.24 -7.08 18.04
C PRO A 93 4.79 -6.59 17.96
N VAL A 94 4.51 -5.42 18.53
CA VAL A 94 3.17 -4.83 18.51
C VAL A 94 3.07 -3.78 17.41
N VAL A 95 1.99 -3.81 16.64
CA VAL A 95 1.65 -2.80 15.64
C VAL A 95 0.33 -2.14 16.03
N VAL A 96 0.31 -0.82 16.19
CA VAL A 96 -0.90 -0.08 16.54
C VAL A 96 -1.42 0.66 15.31
N GLY A 97 -2.65 0.35 14.93
CA GLY A 97 -3.31 0.80 13.72
C GLY A 97 -3.19 -0.21 12.58
N PHE A 98 -4.31 -0.44 11.89
CA PHE A 98 -4.41 -1.33 10.73
C PHE A 98 -4.81 -0.59 9.45
N GLY A 99 -4.31 0.65 9.30
CA GLY A 99 -4.23 1.35 8.03
C GLY A 99 -3.10 0.81 7.13
N PRO A 100 -2.82 1.44 5.96
CA PRO A 100 -1.82 0.93 5.03
C PRO A 100 -0.44 0.70 5.65
N ALA A 101 0.06 1.65 6.44
CA ALA A 101 1.37 1.53 7.09
C ALA A 101 1.43 0.35 8.08
N GLY A 102 0.43 0.23 8.95
CA GLY A 102 0.37 -0.84 9.96
C GLY A 102 0.12 -2.21 9.33
N MET A 103 -0.73 -2.27 8.31
CA MET A 103 -1.00 -3.50 7.56
C MET A 103 0.25 -4.04 6.86
N PHE A 104 1.03 -3.18 6.19
CA PHE A 104 2.30 -3.60 5.58
C PHE A 104 3.37 -3.95 6.62
N ALA A 105 3.46 -3.20 7.72
CA ALA A 105 4.37 -3.54 8.82
C ALA A 105 4.04 -4.93 9.40
N ALA A 106 2.79 -5.18 9.75
CA ALA A 106 2.33 -6.47 10.26
C ALA A 106 2.55 -7.60 9.25
N LEU A 107 2.25 -7.39 7.97
CA LEU A 107 2.50 -8.40 6.94
C LEU A 107 3.99 -8.77 6.84
N LEU A 108 4.88 -7.79 6.82
CA LEU A 108 6.32 -8.04 6.72
C LEU A 108 6.88 -8.72 7.98
N LEU A 109 6.45 -8.29 9.17
CA LEU A 109 6.82 -8.93 10.43
C LEU A 109 6.31 -10.39 10.48
N ALA A 110 5.10 -10.65 10.01
CA ALA A 110 4.53 -12.00 9.95
C ALA A 110 5.29 -12.88 8.94
N ARG A 111 5.63 -12.36 7.74
CA ARG A 111 6.47 -13.05 6.75
C ARG A 111 7.89 -13.33 7.24
N ALA A 112 8.42 -12.48 8.11
CA ALA A 112 9.69 -12.71 8.82
C ALA A 112 9.56 -13.71 9.98
N GLY A 113 8.38 -14.26 10.24
CA GLY A 113 8.13 -15.26 11.29
C GLY A 113 7.97 -14.68 12.70
N LEU A 114 7.83 -13.36 12.85
CA LEU A 114 7.80 -12.68 14.15
C LEU A 114 6.43 -12.67 14.83
N ARG A 115 5.37 -13.17 14.17
CA ARG A 115 4.03 -13.34 14.75
C ARG A 115 3.48 -12.05 15.41
N PRO A 116 3.38 -10.92 14.69
CA PRO A 116 3.03 -9.63 15.28
C PRO A 116 1.64 -9.61 15.91
N VAL A 117 1.46 -8.76 16.93
CA VAL A 117 0.15 -8.44 17.51
C VAL A 117 -0.30 -7.07 17.03
N VAL A 118 -1.38 -7.03 16.24
CA VAL A 118 -1.97 -5.78 15.75
C VAL A 118 -3.11 -5.36 16.67
N LEU A 119 -3.09 -4.08 17.07
CA LEU A 119 -4.15 -3.41 17.81
C LEU A 119 -4.81 -2.36 16.92
N GLU A 120 -6.07 -2.58 16.55
CA GLU A 120 -6.89 -1.62 15.79
C GLU A 120 -8.05 -1.16 16.66
N ARG A 121 -8.22 0.16 16.78
CA ARG A 121 -9.25 0.76 17.65
C ARG A 121 -10.67 0.59 17.09
N GLY A 122 -10.81 0.59 15.76
CA GLY A 122 -12.09 0.39 15.11
C GLY A 122 -12.42 -1.07 14.83
N ASP A 123 -13.50 -1.26 14.07
CA ASP A 123 -13.99 -2.59 13.70
C ASP A 123 -13.27 -3.19 12.48
N ASP A 124 -13.54 -4.48 12.25
CA ASP A 124 -13.34 -5.12 10.96
C ASP A 124 -14.11 -4.41 9.83
N ALA A 125 -13.70 -4.64 8.59
CA ALA A 125 -14.17 -3.88 7.44
C ALA A 125 -15.69 -3.97 7.21
N ASP A 126 -16.32 -5.12 7.49
CA ASP A 126 -17.76 -5.29 7.22
C ASP A 126 -18.59 -4.55 8.27
N THR A 127 -18.25 -4.74 9.55
CA THR A 127 -18.91 -4.06 10.67
C THR A 127 -18.70 -2.55 10.61
N ARG A 128 -17.46 -2.11 10.31
CA ARG A 128 -17.11 -0.70 10.12
C ARG A 128 -17.93 -0.06 9.00
N ARG A 129 -18.10 -0.75 7.86
CA ARG A 129 -18.89 -0.24 6.74
C ARG A 129 -20.33 0.01 7.15
N ALA A 130 -20.96 -0.95 7.84
CA ALA A 130 -22.32 -0.79 8.33
C ALA A 130 -22.45 0.40 9.30
N ALA A 131 -21.47 0.59 10.20
CA ALA A 131 -21.45 1.74 11.12
C ALA A 131 -21.34 3.08 10.38
N VAL A 132 -20.47 3.18 9.37
CA VAL A 132 -20.30 4.40 8.57
C VAL A 132 -21.54 4.69 7.72
N GLU A 133 -22.14 3.68 7.08
CA GLU A 133 -23.37 3.82 6.31
C GLU A 133 -24.53 4.30 7.19
N ALA A 134 -24.68 3.72 8.38
CA ALA A 134 -25.70 4.15 9.34
C ALA A 134 -25.51 5.61 9.78
N PHE A 135 -24.26 6.03 10.02
CA PHE A 135 -23.95 7.43 10.34
C PHE A 135 -24.32 8.36 9.18
N TRP A 136 -24.00 8.01 7.93
CA TRP A 136 -24.39 8.80 6.76
C TRP A 136 -25.90 8.89 6.54
N GLN A 137 -26.67 7.92 7.03
CA GLN A 137 -28.13 7.91 7.00
C GLN A 137 -28.77 8.66 8.18
N GLY A 138 -27.97 9.35 9.01
CA GLY A 138 -28.46 10.16 10.15
C GLY A 138 -28.39 9.46 11.51
N GLY A 139 -27.78 8.27 11.58
CA GLY A 139 -27.47 7.59 12.84
C GLY A 139 -26.38 8.29 13.65
N PRO A 140 -26.13 7.86 14.91
CA PRO A 140 -25.09 8.43 15.75
C PRO A 140 -23.69 8.10 15.22
N LEU A 141 -22.73 9.00 15.47
CA LEU A 141 -21.32 8.75 15.18
C LEU A 141 -20.71 7.78 16.21
N ASP A 142 -20.16 6.66 15.74
CA ASP A 142 -19.22 5.87 16.54
C ASP A 142 -17.82 6.50 16.46
N SER A 143 -17.34 7.04 17.58
CA SER A 143 -16.03 7.70 17.66
C SER A 143 -14.84 6.75 17.51
N GLU A 144 -15.05 5.44 17.69
CA GLU A 144 -14.01 4.41 17.57
C GLU A 144 -14.07 3.67 16.23
N SER A 145 -15.22 3.66 15.54
CA SER A 145 -15.40 2.98 14.24
C SER A 145 -16.07 3.90 13.22
N ASN A 146 -15.26 4.50 12.34
CA ASN A 146 -15.72 5.53 11.41
C ASN A 146 -14.82 5.63 10.17
N VAL A 147 -15.01 6.68 9.35
CA VAL A 147 -14.23 6.93 8.13
C VAL A 147 -12.71 6.96 8.41
N GLN A 148 -12.29 7.31 9.63
CA GLN A 148 -10.87 7.38 10.01
C GLN A 148 -10.35 6.07 10.64
N PHE A 149 -11.16 5.40 11.45
CA PHE A 149 -10.74 4.29 12.31
C PHE A 149 -11.43 2.96 11.99
N GLY A 150 -10.65 1.88 12.09
CA GLY A 150 -11.04 0.51 11.72
C GLY A 150 -10.20 -0.08 10.58
N GLU A 151 -10.51 -1.31 10.19
CA GLU A 151 -9.76 -2.10 9.20
C GLU A 151 -9.51 -1.32 7.89
N GLY A 152 -8.24 -1.21 7.49
CA GLY A 152 -7.80 -0.45 6.32
C GLY A 152 -7.58 1.05 6.57
N GLY A 153 -7.87 1.54 7.79
CA GLY A 153 -7.71 2.93 8.20
C GLY A 153 -8.45 3.92 7.30
N ALA A 154 -7.97 5.15 7.21
CA ALA A 154 -8.58 6.18 6.37
C ALA A 154 -8.60 5.85 4.86
N GLY A 155 -7.72 4.96 4.40
CA GLY A 155 -7.65 4.57 2.99
C GLY A 155 -8.88 3.78 2.51
N ALA A 156 -9.53 3.02 3.41
CA ALA A 156 -10.64 2.13 3.05
C ALA A 156 -11.89 2.87 2.51
N PHE A 157 -12.09 4.14 2.89
CA PHE A 157 -13.20 4.99 2.43
C PHE A 157 -12.74 6.08 1.47
N SER A 158 -11.61 5.84 0.78
CA SER A 158 -11.12 6.72 -0.29
C SER A 158 -11.54 6.20 -1.67
N ASP A 159 -11.24 6.97 -2.70
CA ASP A 159 -11.33 6.49 -4.08
C ASP A 159 -10.34 5.33 -4.35
N GLY A 160 -9.32 5.13 -3.50
CA GLY A 160 -8.36 4.03 -3.67
C GLY A 160 -7.27 4.36 -4.69
N LYS A 161 -6.99 5.66 -4.89
CA LYS A 161 -5.79 6.12 -5.61
C LYS A 161 -4.52 5.66 -4.87
N LEU A 162 -3.63 5.00 -5.59
CA LEU A 162 -2.33 4.53 -5.07
C LEU A 162 -1.15 5.40 -5.55
N ALA A 163 -1.43 6.53 -6.19
CA ALA A 163 -0.40 7.45 -6.63
C ALA A 163 0.33 8.04 -5.41
N THR A 164 1.66 7.96 -5.41
CA THR A 164 2.50 8.63 -4.41
C THR A 164 3.23 9.80 -5.07
N GLY A 165 3.49 10.86 -4.30
CA GLY A 165 4.36 11.96 -4.72
C GLY A 165 5.85 11.69 -4.51
N THR A 166 6.23 10.43 -4.27
CA THR A 166 7.60 10.04 -3.89
C THR A 166 8.22 9.16 -4.96
N HIS A 167 9.56 9.10 -4.97
CA HIS A 167 10.36 8.29 -5.89
C HIS A 167 11.05 7.12 -5.17
N ASP A 168 10.30 6.41 -4.31
CA ASP A 168 10.85 5.30 -3.52
C ASP A 168 10.97 4.01 -4.34
N SER A 169 12.11 3.33 -4.26
CA SER A 169 12.37 2.09 -4.99
C SER A 169 11.48 0.92 -4.56
N ARG A 170 10.82 1.00 -3.41
CA ARG A 170 9.93 -0.04 -2.86
C ARG A 170 8.49 0.06 -3.37
N ILE A 171 8.13 1.12 -4.09
CA ILE A 171 6.78 1.29 -4.64
C ILE A 171 6.32 0.08 -5.47
N PRO A 172 7.15 -0.50 -6.38
CA PRO A 172 6.76 -1.71 -7.11
C PRO A 172 6.34 -2.86 -6.20
N PHE A 173 7.10 -3.12 -5.12
CA PHE A 173 6.75 -4.17 -4.15
C PHE A 173 5.40 -3.93 -3.47
N VAL A 174 5.09 -2.68 -3.10
CA VAL A 174 3.79 -2.33 -2.50
C VAL A 174 2.64 -2.58 -3.49
N LEU A 175 2.78 -2.15 -4.75
CA LEU A 175 1.76 -2.31 -5.78
C LEU A 175 1.57 -3.78 -6.17
N GLU A 176 2.66 -4.54 -6.32
CA GLU A 176 2.63 -5.98 -6.58
C GLU A 176 2.01 -6.74 -5.40
N THR A 177 2.26 -6.30 -4.16
CA THR A 177 1.61 -6.87 -2.99
C THR A 177 0.10 -6.65 -3.03
N PHE A 178 -0.37 -5.43 -3.34
CA PHE A 178 -1.81 -5.18 -3.52
C PHE A 178 -2.42 -6.08 -4.60
N HIS A 179 -1.73 -6.25 -5.73
CA HIS A 179 -2.17 -7.14 -6.80
C HIS A 179 -2.26 -8.60 -6.33
N ALA A 180 -1.24 -9.10 -5.61
CA ALA A 180 -1.21 -10.45 -5.06
C ALA A 180 -2.39 -10.75 -4.11
N PHE A 181 -2.95 -9.72 -3.47
CA PHE A 181 -4.14 -9.82 -2.61
C PHE A 181 -5.46 -9.46 -3.30
N GLY A 182 -5.47 -9.30 -4.63
CA GLY A 182 -6.68 -9.18 -5.43
C GLY A 182 -6.95 -7.81 -6.05
N ALA A 183 -6.02 -6.84 -5.96
CA ALA A 183 -6.12 -5.63 -6.76
C ALA A 183 -5.94 -5.94 -8.26
N PRO A 184 -6.53 -5.15 -9.19
CA PRO A 184 -6.37 -5.38 -10.62
C PRO A 184 -4.90 -5.28 -11.03
N GLU A 185 -4.43 -6.09 -11.98
CA GLU A 185 -3.03 -6.09 -12.42
C GLU A 185 -2.56 -4.69 -12.88
N CYS A 186 -3.45 -3.88 -13.45
CA CYS A 186 -3.15 -2.54 -13.90
C CYS A 186 -2.62 -1.60 -12.81
N VAL A 187 -2.87 -1.88 -11.53
CA VAL A 187 -2.29 -1.11 -10.42
C VAL A 187 -0.77 -1.17 -10.40
N THR A 188 -0.16 -2.20 -10.98
CA THR A 188 1.31 -2.39 -11.01
C THR A 188 2.01 -1.56 -12.07
N TYR A 189 1.28 -1.07 -13.08
CA TYR A 189 1.88 -0.36 -14.21
C TYR A 189 1.19 0.96 -14.58
N ASP A 190 -0.06 1.21 -14.18
CA ASP A 190 -0.71 2.48 -14.46
C ASP A 190 0.03 3.62 -13.75
N ALA A 191 0.29 4.71 -14.47
CA ALA A 191 0.95 5.89 -13.90
C ALA A 191 0.09 6.63 -12.86
N ARG A 192 -1.22 6.36 -12.86
CA ARG A 192 -2.19 6.84 -11.86
C ARG A 192 -3.02 5.66 -11.39
N PRO A 193 -2.43 4.73 -10.63
CA PRO A 193 -3.07 3.48 -10.27
C PRO A 193 -4.22 3.71 -9.30
N HIS A 194 -5.28 2.93 -9.48
CA HIS A 194 -6.51 3.04 -8.71
C HIS A 194 -7.09 1.65 -8.46
N VAL A 195 -7.27 1.29 -7.19
CA VAL A 195 -7.81 -0.04 -6.82
C VAL A 195 -9.33 -0.07 -6.94
N GLY A 196 -9.99 1.04 -6.59
CA GLY A 196 -11.43 1.10 -6.39
C GLY A 196 -11.83 0.62 -5.00
N THR A 197 -12.81 1.29 -4.40
CA THR A 197 -13.23 1.10 -3.01
C THR A 197 -13.69 -0.34 -2.74
N ASP A 198 -14.54 -0.91 -3.61
CA ASP A 198 -15.05 -2.28 -3.46
C ASP A 198 -13.96 -3.35 -3.47
N VAL A 199 -12.90 -3.13 -4.25
CA VAL A 199 -11.77 -4.05 -4.34
C VAL A 199 -10.85 -3.88 -3.14
N LEU A 200 -10.63 -2.64 -2.70
CA LEU A 200 -9.76 -2.34 -1.56
C LEU A 200 -10.23 -3.05 -0.29
N HIS A 201 -11.54 -3.10 -0.03
CA HIS A 201 -12.09 -3.86 1.10
C HIS A 201 -11.72 -5.34 1.05
N ARG A 202 -11.75 -5.97 -0.12
CA ARG A 202 -11.37 -7.38 -0.28
C ARG A 202 -9.88 -7.58 -0.06
N VAL A 203 -9.05 -6.69 -0.61
CA VAL A 203 -7.59 -6.74 -0.47
C VAL A 203 -7.17 -6.62 1.00
N VAL A 204 -7.72 -5.65 1.73
CA VAL A 204 -7.40 -5.45 3.16
C VAL A 204 -7.76 -6.70 3.97
N LYS A 205 -8.96 -7.27 3.76
CA LYS A 205 -9.38 -8.51 4.44
C LYS A 205 -8.49 -9.70 4.08
N ALA A 206 -8.04 -9.79 2.82
CA ALA A 206 -7.13 -10.84 2.38
C ALA A 206 -5.75 -10.70 3.06
N MET A 207 -5.21 -9.49 3.15
CA MET A 207 -3.96 -9.20 3.87
C MET A 207 -4.08 -9.53 5.36
N ARG A 208 -5.20 -9.20 6.01
CA ARG A 208 -5.45 -9.62 7.40
C ARG A 208 -5.42 -11.14 7.55
N ARG A 209 -6.12 -11.86 6.67
CA ARG A 209 -6.16 -13.34 6.71
C ARG A 209 -4.76 -13.93 6.56
N GLU A 210 -3.94 -13.38 5.67
CA GLU A 210 -2.55 -13.79 5.51
C GLU A 210 -1.73 -13.56 6.79
N ILE A 211 -1.85 -12.38 7.40
CA ILE A 211 -1.15 -12.07 8.66
C ILE A 211 -1.51 -13.10 9.74
N ILE A 212 -2.80 -13.44 9.85
CA ILE A 212 -3.29 -14.45 10.79
C ILE A 212 -2.77 -15.85 10.44
N ALA A 213 -2.79 -16.23 9.15
CA ALA A 213 -2.28 -17.52 8.68
C ALA A 213 -0.78 -17.70 8.95
N LEU A 214 -0.01 -16.60 8.90
CA LEU A 214 1.41 -16.55 9.25
C LEU A 214 1.68 -16.46 10.77
N GLY A 215 0.64 -16.61 11.60
CA GLY A 215 0.74 -16.66 13.07
C GLY A 215 0.68 -15.31 13.77
N GLY A 216 0.44 -14.21 13.04
CA GLY A 216 0.10 -12.92 13.64
C GLY A 216 -1.31 -12.91 14.24
N THR A 217 -1.62 -11.89 15.03
CA THR A 217 -2.95 -11.66 15.60
C THR A 217 -3.43 -10.26 15.25
N VAL A 218 -4.70 -10.10 14.90
CA VAL A 218 -5.33 -8.78 14.70
C VAL A 218 -6.50 -8.63 15.66
N ARG A 219 -6.38 -7.67 16.60
CA ARG A 219 -7.41 -7.37 17.59
C ARG A 219 -8.11 -6.07 17.22
N PHE A 220 -9.37 -6.18 16.83
CA PHE A 220 -10.25 -5.03 16.62
C PHE A 220 -10.79 -4.50 17.95
N ARG A 221 -11.39 -3.31 17.92
CA ARG A 221 -11.90 -2.61 19.12
C ARG A 221 -10.88 -2.53 20.25
N SER A 222 -9.60 -2.47 19.90
CA SER A 222 -8.46 -2.53 20.82
C SER A 222 -7.62 -1.26 20.67
N ARG A 223 -7.96 -0.24 21.46
CA ARG A 223 -7.30 1.07 21.41
C ARG A 223 -6.11 1.11 22.36
N LEU A 224 -4.93 1.49 21.85
CA LEU A 224 -3.77 1.77 22.70
C LEU A 224 -4.08 2.90 23.69
N THR A 225 -3.81 2.66 24.98
CA THR A 225 -4.01 3.64 26.07
C THR A 225 -2.76 3.85 26.91
N GLY A 226 -1.77 2.95 26.83
CA GLY A 226 -0.56 3.02 27.62
C GLY A 226 0.67 2.45 26.90
N ILE A 227 1.84 3.05 27.16
CA ILE A 227 3.16 2.55 26.80
C ILE A 227 3.97 2.49 28.10
N GLU A 228 4.41 1.29 28.45
CA GLU A 228 5.15 1.01 29.67
C GLU A 228 6.64 0.86 29.35
N THR A 229 7.47 1.54 30.14
CA THR A 229 8.93 1.52 29.98
C THR A 229 9.59 1.19 31.30
N GLU A 230 10.55 0.28 31.28
CA GLU A 230 11.40 -0.06 32.42
C GLU A 230 12.85 0.25 32.07
N SER A 231 13.53 1.00 32.94
CA SER A 231 14.93 1.44 32.71
C SER A 231 15.17 2.11 31.35
N GLY A 232 14.18 2.86 30.85
CA GLY A 232 14.24 3.56 29.56
C GLY A 232 13.96 2.69 28.33
N ALA A 233 13.65 1.40 28.49
CA ALA A 233 13.30 0.49 27.41
C ALA A 233 11.81 0.12 27.44
N LEU A 234 11.20 -0.06 26.27
CA LEU A 234 9.83 -0.57 26.14
C LEU A 234 9.73 -1.99 26.71
N CYS A 235 8.75 -2.22 27.58
CA CYS A 235 8.49 -3.55 28.16
C CYS A 235 7.05 -4.05 27.93
N ALA A 236 6.08 -3.15 27.80
CA ALA A 236 4.70 -3.50 27.50
C ALA A 236 3.90 -2.32 26.91
N VAL A 237 2.74 -2.64 26.37
CA VAL A 237 1.69 -1.66 26.06
C VAL A 237 0.39 -2.04 26.72
N THR A 238 -0.44 -1.04 27.00
CA THR A 238 -1.79 -1.21 27.53
C THR A 238 -2.81 -0.85 26.44
N ALA A 239 -3.84 -1.68 26.29
CA ALA A 239 -4.94 -1.43 25.38
C ALA A 239 -6.29 -1.52 26.10
N GLN A 240 -7.21 -0.61 25.76
CA GLN A 240 -8.63 -0.76 26.07
C GLN A 240 -9.26 -1.66 25.01
N THR A 241 -9.79 -2.80 25.43
CA THR A 241 -10.51 -3.78 24.60
C THR A 241 -11.98 -3.88 25.04
N PRO A 242 -12.84 -4.62 24.32
CA PRO A 242 -14.22 -4.90 24.76
C PRO A 242 -14.29 -5.64 26.11
N GLU A 243 -13.28 -6.45 26.43
CA GLU A 243 -13.18 -7.24 27.66
C GLU A 243 -12.57 -6.45 28.83
N GLY A 244 -12.12 -5.21 28.60
CA GLY A 244 -11.50 -4.35 29.60
C GLY A 244 -10.08 -3.94 29.24
N ILE A 245 -9.26 -3.69 30.25
CA ILE A 245 -7.86 -3.28 30.05
C ILE A 245 -6.98 -4.53 29.87
N SER A 246 -6.19 -4.55 28.80
CA SER A 246 -5.25 -5.63 28.50
C SER A 246 -3.82 -5.09 28.42
N THR A 247 -2.92 -5.65 29.22
CA THR A 247 -1.47 -5.38 29.13
C THR A 247 -0.80 -6.44 28.25
N ILE A 248 -0.01 -6.00 27.27
CA ILE A 248 0.63 -6.85 26.27
C ILE A 248 2.15 -6.63 26.36
N PRO A 249 2.92 -7.61 26.87
CA PRO A 249 4.37 -7.54 26.89
C PRO A 249 4.94 -7.43 25.48
N CYS A 250 5.82 -6.46 25.26
CA CYS A 250 6.51 -6.28 23.98
C CYS A 250 7.79 -5.47 24.16
N ARG A 251 8.74 -5.64 23.25
CA ARG A 251 9.98 -4.84 23.19
C ARG A 251 10.07 -3.97 21.94
N GLU A 252 9.24 -4.25 20.95
CA GLU A 252 9.14 -3.50 19.71
C GLU A 252 7.68 -3.05 19.50
N LEU A 253 7.52 -1.75 19.20
CA LEU A 253 6.23 -1.11 18.97
C LEU A 253 6.29 -0.27 17.70
N VAL A 254 5.35 -0.49 16.79
CA VAL A 254 5.12 0.35 15.61
C VAL A 254 3.86 1.16 15.81
N LEU A 255 3.99 2.48 15.89
CA LEU A 255 2.85 3.42 15.95
C LEU A 255 2.43 3.83 14.52
N ALA A 256 1.48 3.10 13.95
CA ALA A 256 0.88 3.35 12.63
C ALA A 256 -0.55 3.91 12.73
N ILE A 257 -0.73 4.88 13.64
CA ILE A 257 -2.02 5.34 14.17
C ILE A 257 -2.79 6.34 13.29
N GLY A 258 -2.19 6.79 12.18
CA GLY A 258 -2.75 7.86 11.34
C GLY A 258 -2.77 9.23 12.05
N HIS A 259 -3.11 10.28 11.31
CA HIS A 259 -3.08 11.65 11.85
C HIS A 259 -4.33 12.03 12.67
N SER A 260 -5.35 11.16 12.71
CA SER A 260 -6.62 11.43 13.39
C SER A 260 -6.64 10.97 14.85
N ALA A 261 -5.64 10.18 15.30
CA ALA A 261 -5.51 9.67 16.67
C ALA A 261 -5.05 10.74 17.68
N ARG A 262 -5.85 11.81 17.81
CA ARG A 262 -5.55 13.01 18.63
C ARG A 262 -5.38 12.68 20.11
N ASP A 263 -6.17 11.73 20.60
CA ASP A 263 -6.08 11.17 21.95
C ASP A 263 -4.72 10.50 22.18
N THR A 264 -4.28 9.65 21.25
CA THR A 264 -2.94 9.04 21.32
C THR A 264 -1.85 10.11 21.22
N PHE A 265 -1.95 11.10 20.34
CA PHE A 265 -0.98 12.20 20.29
C PHE A 265 -0.90 12.98 21.62
N ALA A 266 -2.05 13.26 22.25
CA ALA A 266 -2.07 13.92 23.56
C ALA A 266 -1.41 13.06 24.64
N TYR A 267 -1.64 11.75 24.63
CA TYR A 267 -0.95 10.79 25.51
C TYR A 267 0.58 10.82 25.30
N LEU A 268 1.04 10.70 24.05
CA LEU A 268 2.48 10.71 23.74
C LEU A 268 3.14 12.02 24.19
N HIS A 269 2.45 13.16 24.02
CA HIS A 269 2.92 14.47 24.46
C HIS A 269 3.06 14.53 25.98
N ALA A 270 2.04 14.08 26.72
CA ALA A 270 2.06 14.04 28.18
C ALA A 270 3.17 13.13 28.73
N ARG A 271 3.59 12.11 27.97
CA ARG A 271 4.72 11.22 28.29
C ARG A 271 6.09 11.79 27.91
N GLY A 272 6.16 12.99 27.32
CA GLY A 272 7.41 13.63 26.93
C GLY A 272 8.08 13.01 25.70
N ILE A 273 7.34 12.24 24.89
CA ILE A 273 7.86 11.72 23.63
C ILE A 273 8.06 12.88 22.66
N PRO A 274 9.27 13.06 22.07
CA PRO A 274 9.56 14.18 21.19
C PRO A 274 8.58 14.26 20.02
N MET A 275 8.00 15.44 19.81
CA MET A 275 7.09 15.74 18.71
C MET A 275 7.31 17.16 18.21
N GLU A 276 7.21 17.33 16.90
CA GLU A 276 7.40 18.61 16.23
C GLU A 276 6.13 19.01 15.47
N ARG A 277 5.87 20.32 15.42
CA ARG A 277 4.75 20.85 14.64
C ARG A 277 5.09 20.73 13.15
N LYS A 278 4.17 20.14 12.39
CA LYS A 278 4.28 20.02 10.93
C LYS A 278 3.22 20.89 10.24
N PRO A 279 3.59 21.79 9.30
CA PRO A 279 2.61 22.50 8.48
C PRO A 279 1.68 21.54 7.73
N PHE A 280 0.42 21.93 7.55
CA PHE A 280 -0.57 21.17 6.79
C PHE A 280 -1.50 22.10 5.98
N ALA A 281 -2.16 21.54 4.97
CA ALA A 281 -3.09 22.26 4.11
C ALA A 281 -4.54 22.11 4.60
N MET A 282 -5.35 23.15 4.42
CA MET A 282 -6.78 23.18 4.75
C MET A 282 -7.54 23.93 3.66
N GLY A 283 -8.79 23.55 3.40
CA GLY A 283 -9.63 24.15 2.38
C GLY A 283 -11.03 23.54 2.35
N VAL A 284 -11.74 23.72 1.24
CA VAL A 284 -13.11 23.22 1.04
C VAL A 284 -13.17 22.23 -0.13
N ARG A 285 -14.16 21.33 -0.10
CA ARG A 285 -14.51 20.49 -1.26
C ARG A 285 -15.35 21.32 -2.23
N ILE A 286 -15.00 21.28 -3.51
CA ILE A 286 -15.73 21.96 -4.59
C ILE A 286 -16.42 20.91 -5.46
N GLU A 287 -17.66 21.19 -5.85
CA GLU A 287 -18.48 20.37 -6.75
C GLU A 287 -18.94 21.25 -7.91
N HIS A 288 -18.83 20.76 -9.14
CA HIS A 288 -19.24 21.46 -10.35
C HIS A 288 -20.39 20.68 -11.00
N LYS A 289 -21.38 21.40 -11.55
CA LYS A 289 -22.47 20.82 -12.34
C LYS A 289 -22.11 20.83 -13.82
#